data_AF-A0AAX6HMS9-F1
#
_entry.id   AF-A0AAX6HMS9-F1
#
_cell.length_a   1.000
_cell.length_b   1.000
_cell.length_c   1.000
_cell.angle_alpha   90.00
_cell.angle_beta   90.00
_cell.angle_gamma   90.00
#
_symmetry.space_group_name_H-M   'P 1'
#
loop_
_entity.id
_entity.type
_entity.pdbx_description
1 polymer ?
#
loop_
_entity_poly.entity_id
_entity_poly.type
_entity_poly.pdbx_seq_one_letter_code
_entity_poly.pdbx_strand_id
1 'polypeptide(L)'
;MASKLVIFLVILFDIVAFGLAVAAEQRRSKAGVVTDSAKEYTYCVYDSDIATGYGVGAFLFLLAAQVMIMAASKCFCCGRALRPGGSRACALILFLACWVAFLIAEACLLAGSVQNAYHTRYRTLFISDPPSCQTLRKGVFAAGGAFTFFTAILSLFYYGSFSKANSDGYGKEAAVSMSPYS
;
A
#
# COMPACT_ATOMS: atom_id res chain seq x y z
N MET A 1 6.32 -2.33 -25.94
CA MET A 1 7.09 -1.19 -25.42
C MET A 1 6.44 -0.74 -24.12
N ALA A 2 7.23 -0.55 -23.08
CA ALA A 2 6.73 -0.09 -21.79
C ALA A 2 6.28 1.35 -21.96
N SER A 3 5.06 1.69 -21.55
CA SER A 3 4.66 3.09 -21.56
C SER A 3 5.47 3.82 -20.50
N LYS A 4 6.47 4.60 -20.95
CA LYS A 4 7.32 5.41 -20.05
C LYS A 4 6.47 6.33 -19.17
N LEU A 5 5.33 6.78 -19.71
CA LEU A 5 4.36 7.59 -18.98
C LEU A 5 3.71 6.83 -17.83
N VAL A 6 3.32 5.56 -18.02
CA VAL A 6 2.73 4.74 -16.94
C VAL A 6 3.75 4.52 -15.83
N ILE A 7 4.98 4.15 -16.16
CA ILE A 7 6.06 3.96 -15.16
C ILE A 7 6.28 5.25 -14.39
N PHE A 8 6.38 6.40 -15.07
CA PHE A 8 6.60 7.69 -14.43
C PHE A 8 5.47 8.04 -13.45
N LEU A 9 4.21 7.89 -13.85
CA LEU A 9 3.07 8.19 -12.99
C LEU A 9 2.98 7.26 -11.77
N VAL A 10 3.26 5.97 -11.95
CA VAL A 10 3.29 4.99 -10.84
C VAL A 10 4.38 5.37 -9.84
N ILE A 11 5.60 5.64 -10.32
CA ILE A 11 6.71 6.06 -9.44
C ILE A 11 6.33 7.32 -8.68
N LEU A 12 5.72 8.30 -9.34
CA LEU A 12 5.27 9.53 -8.71
C LEU A 12 4.26 9.24 -7.58
N PHE A 13 3.25 8.41 -7.85
CA PHE A 13 2.26 8.04 -6.83
C PHE A 13 2.85 7.22 -5.69
N ASP A 14 3.74 6.27 -5.97
CA ASP A 14 4.42 5.46 -4.95
C ASP A 14 5.33 6.31 -4.04
N ILE A 15 6.06 7.28 -4.61
CA ILE A 15 6.88 8.22 -3.84
C ILE A 15 6.00 9.09 -2.94
N VAL A 16 4.90 9.60 -3.47
CA VAL A 16 3.94 10.40 -2.69
C VAL A 16 3.32 9.54 -1.59
N ALA A 17 2.89 8.32 -1.89
CA ALA A 17 2.33 7.39 -0.91
C ALA A 17 3.33 7.08 0.21
N PHE A 18 4.59 6.79 -0.14
CA PHE A 18 5.64 6.54 0.83
C PHE A 18 5.91 7.77 1.71
N GLY A 19 6.01 8.97 1.11
CA GLY A 19 6.19 10.21 1.85
C GLY A 19 5.05 10.51 2.81
N LEU A 20 3.81 10.27 2.38
CA LEU A 20 2.61 10.41 3.22
C LEU A 20 2.59 9.38 4.36
N ALA A 21 3.01 8.14 4.12
CA ALA A 21 3.12 7.11 5.15
C ALA A 21 4.18 7.46 6.21
N VAL A 22 5.34 7.99 5.78
CA VAL A 22 6.37 8.49 6.71
C VAL A 22 5.88 9.70 7.48
N ALA A 23 5.21 10.65 6.82
CA ALA A 23 4.61 11.81 7.47
C ALA A 23 3.54 11.41 8.51
N ALA A 24 2.75 10.37 8.21
CA ALA A 24 1.77 9.80 9.14
C ALA A 24 2.44 9.21 10.38
N GLU A 25 3.55 8.46 10.23
CA GLU A 25 4.29 7.92 11.39
C GLU A 25 4.96 9.04 12.21
N GLN A 26 5.53 10.06 11.55
CA GLN A 26 6.17 11.18 12.26
C GLN A 26 5.17 12.05 13.04
N ARG A 27 3.99 12.28 12.46
CA ARG A 27 2.93 13.12 13.06
C ARG A 27 1.90 12.34 13.88
N ARG A 28 2.20 11.08 14.19
CA ARG A 28 1.34 10.21 14.99
C ARG A 28 0.83 10.92 16.24
N SER A 29 -0.47 10.85 16.50
CA SER A 29 -1.08 11.40 17.71
C SER A 29 -0.41 10.83 18.95
N LYS A 30 0.24 11.71 19.73
CA LYS A 30 0.74 11.40 21.06
C LYS A 30 -0.38 11.73 22.04
N ALA A 31 -0.65 10.84 22.98
CA ALA A 31 -1.57 11.12 24.07
C ALA A 31 -0.81 11.88 25.16
N GLY A 32 -1.26 13.08 25.49
CA GLY A 32 -0.81 13.82 26.68
C GLY A 32 -1.77 13.56 27.83
N VAL A 33 -1.25 13.17 29.00
CA VAL A 33 -2.05 13.12 30.24
C VAL A 33 -2.13 14.55 30.78
N VAL A 34 -3.33 15.12 30.84
CA VAL A 34 -3.57 16.43 31.45
C VAL A 34 -4.40 16.23 32.72
N THR A 35 -3.93 16.83 33.82
CA THR A 35 -4.67 16.89 35.09
C THR A 35 -5.59 18.11 35.08
N ASP A 36 -6.82 17.93 35.52
CA ASP A 36 -7.76 19.04 35.67
C ASP A 36 -7.29 20.07 36.72
N SER A 37 -7.80 21.29 36.61
CA SER A 37 -7.47 22.44 37.47
C SER A 37 -7.78 22.17 38.96
N ALA A 38 -8.77 21.30 39.23
CA ALA A 38 -9.14 20.86 40.58
C ALA A 38 -8.35 19.62 41.07
N LYS A 39 -7.46 19.05 40.25
CA LYS A 39 -6.69 17.80 40.50
C LYS A 39 -7.53 16.56 40.82
N GLU A 40 -8.82 16.58 40.49
CA GLU A 40 -9.76 15.52 40.88
C GLU A 40 -9.80 14.36 39.86
N TYR A 41 -9.46 14.62 38.59
CA TYR A 41 -9.40 13.60 37.54
C TYR A 41 -8.29 13.88 36.51
N THR A 42 -7.74 12.80 35.93
CA THR A 42 -6.80 12.82 34.80
C THR A 42 -7.53 12.42 33.53
N TYR A 43 -7.35 13.17 32.44
CA TYR A 43 -7.89 12.79 31.13
C TYR A 43 -6.81 12.83 30.05
N CYS A 44 -6.88 11.91 29.09
CA CYS A 44 -5.98 11.88 27.94
C CYS A 44 -6.46 12.90 26.90
N VAL A 45 -5.59 13.80 26.47
CA VAL A 45 -5.80 14.65 25.29
C VAL A 45 -5.03 14.03 24.13
N TYR A 46 -5.73 13.76 23.04
CA TYR A 46 -5.14 13.29 21.79
C TYR A 46 -5.00 14.46 20.82
N ASP A 47 -3.82 14.59 20.23
CA ASP A 47 -3.57 15.55 19.16
C ASP A 47 -4.35 15.20 17.88
N SER A 48 -4.68 16.26 17.12
CA SER A 48 -5.56 16.29 15.95
C SER A 48 -5.34 15.18 14.89
N ASP A 49 -6.41 14.86 14.15
CA ASP A 49 -6.54 13.80 13.11
C ASP A 49 -5.63 13.96 11.86
N ILE A 50 -4.60 14.79 11.94
CA ILE A 50 -3.71 15.10 10.81
C ILE A 50 -2.97 13.83 10.33
N ALA A 51 -2.53 12.96 11.26
CA ALA A 51 -1.89 11.69 10.91
C ALA A 51 -2.85 10.73 10.18
N THR A 52 -4.13 10.72 10.57
CA THR A 52 -5.19 9.95 9.90
C THR A 52 -5.31 10.37 8.44
N GLY A 53 -5.33 11.69 8.18
CA GLY A 53 -5.40 12.25 6.83
C GLY A 53 -4.21 11.84 5.95
N TYR A 54 -2.99 11.88 6.49
CA TYR A 54 -1.79 11.41 5.78
C TYR A 54 -1.83 9.90 5.51
N GLY A 55 -2.27 9.09 6.47
CA GLY A 55 -2.41 7.64 6.28
C GLY A 55 -3.46 7.26 5.22
N VAL A 56 -4.62 7.94 5.22
CA VAL A 56 -5.65 7.75 4.18
C VAL A 56 -5.16 8.24 2.82
N GLY A 57 -4.42 9.36 2.78
CA GLY A 57 -3.79 9.83 1.56
C GLY A 57 -2.81 8.80 0.99
N ALA A 58 -1.93 8.25 1.84
CA ALA A 58 -0.99 7.20 1.44
C ALA A 58 -1.71 5.97 0.85
N PHE A 59 -2.78 5.51 1.53
CA PHE A 59 -3.66 4.44 1.06
C PHE A 59 -4.21 4.73 -0.35
N LEU A 60 -4.80 5.91 -0.56
CA LEU A 60 -5.41 6.25 -1.84
C LEU A 60 -4.40 6.35 -3.00
N PHE A 61 -3.22 6.91 -2.75
CA PHE A 61 -2.18 7.00 -3.77
C PHE A 61 -1.58 5.64 -4.13
N LEU A 62 -1.36 4.77 -3.14
CA LEU A 62 -0.87 3.41 -3.38
C LEU A 62 -1.90 2.58 -4.16
N LEU A 63 -3.19 2.68 -3.79
CA LEU A 63 -4.29 2.05 -4.51
C LEU A 63 -4.36 2.53 -5.97
N ALA A 64 -4.22 3.84 -6.20
CA ALA A 64 -4.21 4.41 -7.55
C ALA A 64 -3.03 3.89 -8.38
N ALA A 65 -1.83 3.81 -7.81
CA ALA A 65 -0.64 3.26 -8.47
C ALA A 65 -0.86 1.79 -8.89
N GLN A 66 -1.38 0.97 -7.97
CA GLN A 66 -1.69 -0.44 -8.21
C GLN A 66 -2.74 -0.59 -9.32
N VAL A 67 -3.85 0.15 -9.25
CA VAL A 67 -4.91 0.12 -10.28
C VAL A 67 -4.36 0.53 -11.66
N MET A 68 -3.52 1.56 -11.74
CA MET A 68 -2.92 1.98 -13.01
C MET A 68 -2.03 0.90 -13.62
N ILE A 69 -1.21 0.21 -12.83
CA ILE A 69 -0.38 -0.89 -13.33
C ILE A 69 -1.24 -2.05 -13.83
N MET A 70 -2.29 -2.39 -13.10
CA MET A 70 -3.17 -3.50 -13.49
C MET A 70 -3.99 -3.17 -14.74
N ALA A 71 -4.46 -1.93 -14.88
CA ALA A 71 -5.11 -1.45 -16.08
C ALA A 71 -4.15 -1.47 -17.28
N ALA A 72 -2.90 -1.02 -17.09
CA ALA A 72 -1.88 -1.02 -18.13
C ALA A 72 -1.43 -2.43 -18.53
N SER A 73 -1.44 -3.39 -17.59
CA SER A 73 -1.12 -4.80 -17.85
C SER A 73 -2.31 -5.66 -18.29
N LYS A 74 -3.52 -5.08 -18.33
CA LYS A 74 -4.80 -5.77 -18.59
C LYS A 74 -5.02 -6.98 -17.65
N CYS A 75 -4.60 -6.83 -16.39
CA CYS A 75 -4.75 -7.80 -15.31
C CYS A 75 -4.21 -9.22 -15.61
N PHE A 76 -3.30 -9.38 -16.57
CA PHE A 76 -2.89 -10.70 -17.12
C PHE A 76 -4.02 -11.52 -17.78
N CYS A 77 -5.30 -11.31 -17.43
CA CYS A 77 -6.47 -12.05 -17.91
C CYS A 77 -7.00 -11.56 -19.27
N CYS A 78 -6.85 -10.27 -19.57
CA CYS A 78 -7.41 -9.65 -20.78
C CYS A 78 -6.33 -9.27 -21.80
N GLY A 79 -5.12 -9.82 -21.65
CA GLY A 79 -3.96 -9.60 -22.51
C GLY A 79 -3.65 -10.78 -23.44
N ARG A 80 -2.74 -10.59 -24.41
CA ARG A 80 -2.22 -11.71 -25.21
C ARG A 80 -1.53 -12.73 -24.31
N ALA A 81 -1.73 -14.01 -24.58
CA ALA A 81 -1.05 -15.08 -23.86
C ALA A 81 0.47 -14.91 -23.98
N LEU A 82 1.15 -14.72 -22.84
CA LEU A 82 2.61 -14.70 -22.79
C LEU A 82 3.13 -16.07 -23.26
N ARG A 83 4.19 -16.06 -24.08
CA ARG A 83 4.82 -17.30 -24.60
C ARG A 83 5.12 -18.27 -23.45
N PRO A 84 4.83 -19.58 -23.60
CA PRO A 84 5.18 -20.58 -22.60
C PRO A 84 6.71 -20.60 -22.40
N GLY A 85 7.16 -20.41 -21.16
CA GLY A 85 8.58 -20.36 -20.78
C GLY A 85 8.80 -19.79 -19.37
N GLY A 86 10.04 -19.89 -18.85
CA GLY A 86 10.40 -19.44 -17.50
C GLY A 86 10.14 -17.96 -17.21
N SER A 87 10.12 -17.12 -18.24
CA SER A 87 9.75 -15.69 -18.14
C SER A 87 8.30 -15.47 -17.72
N ARG A 88 7.37 -16.38 -18.10
CA ARG A 88 5.97 -16.33 -17.67
C ARG A 88 5.82 -16.68 -16.18
N ALA A 89 6.54 -17.70 -15.72
CA ALA A 89 6.55 -18.07 -14.30
C ALA A 89 7.13 -16.94 -13.43
N CYS A 90 8.24 -16.33 -13.86
CA CYS A 90 8.84 -15.18 -13.18
C CYS A 90 7.88 -13.97 -13.11
N ALA A 91 7.21 -13.63 -14.23
CA ALA A 91 6.24 -12.54 -14.24
C ALA A 91 5.01 -12.79 -13.36
N LEU A 92 4.53 -14.04 -13.30
CA LEU A 92 3.44 -14.44 -12.39
C LEU A 92 3.86 -14.39 -10.92
N ILE A 93 5.07 -14.83 -10.59
CA ILE A 93 5.60 -14.76 -9.22
C ILE A 93 5.73 -13.30 -8.79
N LEU A 94 6.30 -12.44 -9.64
CA LEU A 94 6.42 -11.00 -9.37
C LEU A 94 5.04 -10.34 -9.21
N PHE A 95 4.05 -10.74 -10.02
CA PHE A 95 2.67 -10.27 -9.89
C PHE A 95 2.08 -10.66 -8.53
N LEU A 96 2.17 -11.93 -8.14
CA LEU A 96 1.65 -12.39 -6.85
C LEU A 96 2.36 -11.72 -5.67
N ALA A 97 3.69 -11.60 -5.73
CA ALA A 97 4.48 -10.91 -4.72
C ALA A 97 4.08 -9.44 -4.58
N CYS A 98 3.86 -8.74 -5.71
CA CYS A 98 3.39 -7.36 -5.74
C CYS A 98 2.01 -7.24 -5.08
N TRP A 99 1.06 -8.14 -5.39
CA TRP A 99 -0.26 -8.15 -4.76
C TRP A 99 -0.21 -8.41 -3.25
N VAL A 100 0.61 -9.35 -2.81
CA VAL A 100 0.77 -9.64 -1.37
C VAL A 100 1.34 -8.43 -0.64
N ALA A 101 2.42 -7.82 -1.16
CA ALA A 101 3.01 -6.62 -0.57
C ALA A 101 2.02 -5.45 -0.53
N PHE A 102 1.25 -5.25 -1.60
CA PHE A 102 0.22 -4.23 -1.69
C PHE A 102 -0.87 -4.43 -0.63
N LEU A 103 -1.44 -5.64 -0.51
CA LEU A 103 -2.50 -5.93 0.47
C LEU A 103 -2.03 -5.73 1.91
N ILE A 104 -0.77 -6.09 2.21
CA ILE A 104 -0.19 -5.86 3.53
C ILE A 104 -0.02 -4.36 3.78
N ALA A 105 0.51 -3.61 2.81
CA ALA A 105 0.65 -2.16 2.92
C ALA A 105 -0.70 -1.48 3.21
N GLU A 106 -1.72 -1.80 2.42
CA GLU A 106 -3.06 -1.22 2.57
C GLU A 106 -3.70 -1.60 3.90
N ALA A 107 -3.58 -2.86 4.33
CA ALA A 107 -4.08 -3.28 5.64
C ALA A 107 -3.39 -2.51 6.78
N CYS A 108 -2.07 -2.31 6.71
CA CYS A 108 -1.33 -1.52 7.70
C CYS A 108 -1.74 -0.04 7.69
N LEU A 109 -1.88 0.58 6.52
CA LEU A 109 -2.27 1.99 6.39
C LEU A 109 -3.71 2.22 6.85
N LEU A 110 -4.65 1.36 6.45
CA LEU A 110 -6.04 1.42 6.91
C LEU A 110 -6.15 1.19 8.41
N ALA A 111 -5.52 0.12 8.94
CA ALA A 111 -5.56 -0.16 10.37
C ALA A 111 -4.95 0.99 11.19
N GLY A 112 -3.83 1.54 10.71
CA GLY A 112 -3.18 2.72 11.30
C GLY A 112 -4.11 3.93 11.34
N SER A 113 -4.72 4.28 10.20
CA SER A 113 -5.65 5.40 10.09
C SER A 113 -6.90 5.21 10.95
N VAL A 114 -7.52 4.03 10.89
CA VAL A 114 -8.74 3.73 11.64
C VAL A 114 -8.50 3.81 13.14
N GLN A 115 -7.45 3.15 13.64
CA GLN A 115 -7.09 3.24 15.06
C GLN A 115 -6.78 4.69 15.47
N ASN A 116 -6.09 5.47 14.62
CA ASN A 116 -5.79 6.87 14.94
C ASN A 116 -7.06 7.72 15.05
N ALA A 117 -8.04 7.51 14.17
CA ALA A 117 -9.32 8.22 14.17
C ALA A 117 -10.24 7.82 15.34
N TYR A 118 -10.23 6.54 15.73
CA TYR A 118 -11.03 6.09 16.87
C TYR A 118 -10.54 6.73 18.18
N HIS A 119 -9.23 6.83 18.39
CA HIS A 119 -8.68 7.40 19.63
C HIS A 119 -8.88 8.92 19.75
N THR A 120 -8.99 9.65 18.65
CA THR A 120 -9.25 11.10 18.65
C THR A 120 -10.74 11.44 18.77
N ARG A 121 -11.63 10.65 18.15
CA ARG A 121 -13.08 10.92 18.12
C ARG A 121 -13.82 10.48 19.38
N TYR A 122 -13.41 9.38 20.01
CA TYR A 122 -14.07 8.86 21.22
C TYR A 122 -13.27 9.29 22.46
N ARG A 123 -13.48 10.54 22.87
CA ARG A 123 -12.92 11.14 24.10
C ARG A 123 -13.57 10.49 25.33
N THR A 124 -13.05 9.35 25.76
CA THR A 124 -13.50 8.68 26.99
C THR A 124 -12.97 9.45 28.20
N LEU A 125 -13.83 10.27 28.81
CA LEU A 125 -13.67 10.77 30.17
C LEU A 125 -13.79 9.56 31.11
N PHE A 126 -12.67 8.94 31.46
CA PHE A 126 -12.67 7.84 32.42
C PHE A 126 -12.66 8.39 33.84
N ILE A 127 -13.73 8.13 34.59
CA ILE A 127 -13.94 8.59 35.98
C ILE A 127 -13.44 7.54 37.00
N SER A 128 -13.06 6.32 36.59
CA SER A 128 -12.93 5.18 37.52
C SER A 128 -11.67 4.33 37.44
N ASP A 129 -10.78 4.53 36.46
CA ASP A 129 -9.50 3.81 36.36
C ASP A 129 -8.43 4.71 35.71
N PRO A 130 -7.20 4.81 36.25
CA PRO A 130 -6.16 5.65 35.67
C PRO A 130 -5.77 5.10 34.29
N PRO A 131 -5.98 5.85 33.19
CA PRO A 131 -5.83 5.28 31.86
C PRO A 131 -4.34 5.09 31.55
N SER A 132 -3.96 3.87 31.18
CA SER A 132 -2.84 3.72 30.25
C SER A 132 -3.30 4.33 28.93
N CYS A 133 -2.97 5.61 28.67
CA CYS A 133 -3.39 6.27 27.44
C CYS A 133 -2.88 5.44 26.26
N GLN A 134 -3.78 4.71 25.60
CA GLN A 134 -3.41 3.84 24.49
C GLN A 134 -3.07 4.72 23.29
N THR A 135 -1.79 4.78 22.99
CA THR A 135 -1.30 5.30 21.72
C THR A 135 -1.23 4.12 20.75
N LEU A 136 -1.40 4.36 19.44
CA LEU A 136 -1.13 3.31 18.46
C LEU A 136 0.23 2.65 18.77
N ARG A 137 0.41 1.38 18.42
CA ARG A 137 1.71 0.71 18.58
C ARG A 137 2.72 1.28 17.59
N LYS A 138 3.92 1.66 18.05
CA LYS A 138 5.00 2.19 17.18
C LYS A 138 5.23 1.25 15.99
N GLY A 139 5.24 1.81 14.78
CA GLY A 139 5.62 1.09 13.58
C GLY A 139 4.49 0.56 12.69
N VAL A 140 3.21 0.83 12.95
CA VAL A 140 2.13 0.41 12.03
C VAL A 140 2.18 1.20 10.72
N PHE A 141 2.33 2.53 10.76
CA PHE A 141 2.52 3.30 9.52
C PHE A 141 3.92 3.10 8.96
N ALA A 142 4.93 2.85 9.79
CA ALA A 142 6.26 2.47 9.32
C ALA A 142 6.26 1.15 8.53
N ALA A 143 5.54 0.13 9.02
CA ALA A 143 5.35 -1.12 8.29
C ALA A 143 4.59 -0.89 6.98
N GLY A 144 3.50 -0.11 7.02
CA GLY A 144 2.78 0.32 5.83
C GLY A 144 3.69 0.99 4.80
N GLY A 145 4.54 1.93 5.24
CA GLY A 145 5.54 2.60 4.40
C GLY A 145 6.59 1.64 3.84
N ALA A 146 7.09 0.69 4.63
CA ALA A 146 8.05 -0.31 4.16
C ALA A 146 7.45 -1.20 3.06
N PHE A 147 6.22 -1.71 3.26
CA PHE A 147 5.54 -2.50 2.24
C PHE A 147 5.12 -1.67 1.02
N THR A 148 4.83 -0.38 1.19
CA THR A 148 4.63 0.58 0.07
C THR A 148 5.88 0.66 -0.79
N PHE A 149 7.05 0.83 -0.18
CA PHE A 149 8.33 0.86 -0.89
C PHE A 149 8.65 -0.46 -1.60
N PHE A 150 8.43 -1.59 -0.93
CA PHE A 150 8.58 -2.91 -1.57
C PHE A 150 7.61 -3.10 -2.73
N THR A 151 6.36 -2.65 -2.59
CA THR A 151 5.36 -2.72 -3.66
C THR A 151 5.82 -1.91 -4.87
N ALA A 152 6.35 -0.70 -4.67
CA ALA A 152 6.90 0.13 -5.74
C ALA A 152 8.04 -0.56 -6.51
N ILE A 153 8.96 -1.19 -5.80
CA ILE A 153 10.07 -1.94 -6.43
C ILE A 153 9.52 -3.12 -7.24
N LEU A 154 8.66 -3.93 -6.64
CA LEU A 154 8.09 -5.12 -7.28
C LEU A 154 7.26 -4.74 -8.51
N SER A 155 6.50 -3.63 -8.42
CA SER A 155 5.63 -3.14 -9.50
C SER A 155 6.44 -2.69 -10.72
N LEU A 156 7.62 -2.07 -10.52
CA LEU A 156 8.56 -1.71 -11.58
C LEU A 156 9.14 -2.96 -12.27
N PHE A 157 9.65 -3.92 -11.50
CA PHE A 157 10.20 -5.17 -12.06
C PHE A 157 9.15 -5.97 -12.80
N TYR A 158 7.94 -6.02 -12.25
CA TYR A 158 6.78 -6.63 -12.88
C TYR A 158 6.45 -5.96 -14.22
N TYR A 159 6.27 -4.64 -14.25
CA TYR A 159 5.89 -3.93 -15.48
C TYR A 159 7.00 -3.98 -16.54
N GLY A 160 8.27 -3.93 -16.13
CA GLY A 160 9.41 -4.14 -17.03
C GLY A 160 9.40 -5.52 -17.68
N SER A 161 9.22 -6.57 -16.86
CA SER A 161 9.14 -7.95 -17.34
C SER A 161 7.93 -8.17 -18.26
N PHE A 162 6.78 -7.63 -17.89
CA PHE A 162 5.55 -7.67 -18.68
C PHE A 162 5.71 -6.98 -20.04
N SER A 163 6.29 -5.77 -20.06
CA SER A 163 6.50 -5.04 -21.31
C SER A 163 7.41 -5.79 -22.26
N LYS A 164 8.49 -6.40 -21.75
CA LYS A 164 9.44 -7.18 -22.57
C LYS A 164 8.76 -8.40 -23.17
N ALA A 165 8.00 -9.14 -22.36
CA ALA A 165 7.22 -10.27 -22.84
C ALA A 165 6.15 -9.87 -23.88
N ASN A 166 5.60 -8.65 -23.76
CA ASN A 166 4.59 -8.12 -24.68
C ASN A 166 5.19 -7.58 -26.00
N SER A 167 6.42 -7.04 -26.01
CA SER A 167 7.09 -6.59 -27.25
C SER A 167 7.58 -7.75 -28.10
N ASP A 168 8.05 -8.83 -27.48
CA ASP A 168 8.61 -10.00 -28.17
C ASP A 168 7.53 -10.91 -28.79
N GLY A 169 6.24 -10.56 -28.59
CA GLY A 169 5.09 -11.22 -29.17
C GLY A 169 4.75 -10.80 -30.61
N TYR A 170 5.52 -9.91 -31.24
CA TYR A 170 5.22 -9.34 -32.57
C TYR A 170 5.33 -10.31 -33.76
N GLY A 171 5.57 -11.61 -33.54
CA GLY A 171 5.72 -12.56 -34.65
C GLY A 171 5.32 -14.02 -34.40
N LYS A 172 4.85 -14.39 -33.21
CA LYS A 172 4.42 -15.77 -32.95
C LYS A 172 3.21 -15.74 -32.05
N GLU A 173 2.05 -16.05 -32.64
CA GLU A 173 0.87 -16.45 -31.87
C GLU A 173 1.30 -17.48 -30.83
N ALA A 174 0.81 -17.32 -29.60
CA ALA A 174 0.94 -18.33 -28.58
C ALA A 174 0.04 -19.53 -28.97
N ALA A 175 0.41 -20.23 -30.03
CA ALA A 175 -0.14 -21.52 -30.34
C ALA A 175 0.26 -22.44 -29.20
N VAL A 176 -0.73 -22.84 -28.40
CA VAL A 176 -0.65 -24.11 -27.67
C VAL A 176 -0.43 -25.15 -28.76
N SER A 177 0.79 -25.68 -28.86
CA SER A 177 1.04 -26.85 -29.70
C SER A 177 0.19 -27.97 -29.12
N MET A 178 -1.03 -28.15 -29.64
CA MET A 178 -1.75 -29.41 -29.49
C MET A 178 -0.88 -30.44 -30.19
N SER A 179 -0.30 -31.32 -29.39
CA SER A 179 0.43 -32.46 -29.88
C SER A 179 -0.47 -33.27 -30.82
N PRO A 180 -0.04 -33.62 -32.04
CA PRO A 180 -0.80 -34.50 -32.90
C PRO A 180 -0.60 -35.94 -32.40
N TYR A 181 -1.35 -36.32 -31.37
CA TYR A 181 -1.55 -37.73 -31.03
C TYR A 181 -3.02 -38.08 -31.27
N SER A 182 -3.31 -38.49 -32.50
CA SER A 182 -4.19 -39.62 -32.90
C SER A 182 -4.66 -39.43 -34.34
#